data_AF-A0A1Y3NLU6-F1
#
_entry.id   AF-A0A1Y3NLU6-F1
#
_cell.length_a   1.000
_cell.length_b   1.000
_cell.length_c   1.000
_cell.angle_alpha   90.00
_cell.angle_beta   90.00
_cell.angle_gamma   90.00
#
_symmetry.space_group_name_H-M   'P 1'
#
loop_
_entity.id
_entity.type
_entity.pdbx_description
1 polymer ?
#
loop_
_entity_poly.entity_id
_entity_poly.type
_entity_poly.pdbx_seq_one_letter_code
_entity_poly.pdbx_strand_id
1 'polypeptide(L)'
;MNFKLFILFVFTSLTCVVFAEEEDECTTIDNYFNGSDITLENCIADENGKAISLELKGGKLIQDVIDEISDYSVLETIYLNKLDYTEEVTLKSLTNVKFFVINDVINAINISIRNNYLKKNFINTLPSTVEKIEIAGFLINQNTLNELGNMTLNEMYKNNIITITLNYI
;
A
#
# COMPACT_ATOMS: atom_id res chain seq x y z
N MET A 1 -76.72 5.51 27.03
CA MET A 1 -75.85 5.06 25.92
C MET A 1 -75.20 6.30 25.33
N ASN A 2 -73.89 6.49 25.53
CA ASN A 2 -73.10 7.45 24.75
C ASN A 2 -71.67 6.93 24.67
N PHE A 3 -71.17 6.85 23.45
CA PHE A 3 -70.01 6.10 23.01
C PHE A 3 -68.72 6.83 23.39
N LYS A 4 -67.76 6.12 23.98
CA LYS A 4 -66.37 6.57 24.16
C LYS A 4 -65.69 6.62 22.79
N LEU A 5 -65.04 7.74 22.47
CA LEU A 5 -64.07 7.81 21.37
C LEU A 5 -62.69 8.11 21.99
N PHE A 6 -61.90 7.06 22.19
CA PHE A 6 -60.48 7.16 22.56
C PHE A 6 -59.70 7.20 21.24
N ILE A 7 -59.22 8.38 20.85
CA ILE A 7 -58.29 8.51 19.73
C ILE A 7 -56.88 8.34 20.30
N LEU A 8 -56.34 7.14 20.12
CA LEU A 8 -54.95 6.81 20.45
C LEU A 8 -54.08 7.15 19.24
N PHE A 9 -53.40 8.30 19.26
CA PHE A 9 -52.37 8.64 18.29
C PHE A 9 -51.12 7.83 18.59
N VAL A 10 -50.90 6.75 17.83
CA VAL A 10 -49.62 6.03 17.85
C VAL A 10 -48.68 6.78 16.90
N PHE A 11 -47.82 7.64 17.45
CA PHE A 11 -46.66 8.15 16.73
C PHE A 11 -45.64 7.00 16.62
N THR A 12 -45.70 6.22 15.54
CA THR A 12 -44.56 5.40 15.13
C THR A 12 -43.53 6.33 14.53
N SER A 13 -42.60 6.82 15.35
CA SER A 13 -41.39 7.47 14.83
C SER A 13 -40.61 6.42 14.06
N LEU A 14 -40.72 6.47 12.73
CA LEU A 14 -39.81 5.79 11.83
C LEU A 14 -38.44 6.44 12.05
N THR A 15 -37.64 5.87 12.95
CA THR A 15 -36.20 6.17 12.96
C THR A 15 -35.64 5.46 11.74
N CYS A 16 -35.63 6.18 10.61
CA CYS A 16 -34.73 5.87 9.51
C CYS A 16 -33.32 5.94 10.11
N VAL A 17 -32.80 4.78 10.52
CA VAL A 17 -31.36 4.61 10.67
C VAL A 17 -30.85 4.63 9.24
N VAL A 18 -30.50 5.82 8.76
CA VAL A 18 -29.63 5.94 7.60
C VAL A 18 -28.29 5.41 8.10
N PHE A 19 -28.04 4.12 7.89
CA PHE A 19 -26.68 3.62 7.87
C PHE A 19 -26.05 4.34 6.68
N ALA A 20 -25.30 5.41 6.94
CA ALA A 20 -24.25 5.77 6.01
C ALA A 20 -23.35 4.54 6.00
N GLU A 21 -23.34 3.79 4.90
CA GLU A 21 -22.31 2.77 4.69
C GLU A 21 -20.99 3.51 4.89
N GLU A 22 -20.21 3.13 5.90
CA GLU A 22 -18.85 3.64 6.02
C GLU A 22 -18.17 3.35 4.69
N GLU A 23 -17.75 4.42 4.00
CA GLU A 23 -17.12 4.29 2.70
C GLU A 23 -15.82 3.51 2.92
N ASP A 24 -15.72 2.36 2.27
CA ASP A 24 -14.55 1.50 2.32
C ASP A 24 -13.31 2.32 1.94
N GLU A 25 -12.24 2.22 2.74
CA GLU A 25 -10.97 2.91 2.51
C GLU A 25 -10.42 2.61 1.11
N CYS A 26 -10.69 1.41 0.55
CA CYS A 26 -10.32 1.10 -0.83
C CYS A 26 -10.97 2.05 -1.85
N THR A 27 -12.22 2.46 -1.64
CA THR A 27 -12.91 3.42 -2.51
C THR A 27 -12.31 4.82 -2.37
N THR A 28 -11.98 5.21 -1.15
CA THR A 28 -11.30 6.49 -0.87
C THR A 28 -9.94 6.56 -1.57
N ILE A 29 -9.16 5.47 -1.50
CA ILE A 29 -7.84 5.36 -2.13
C ILE A 29 -7.97 5.36 -3.65
N ASP A 30 -8.93 4.65 -4.23
CA ASP A 30 -9.19 4.65 -5.68
C ASP A 30 -9.51 6.08 -6.18
N ASN A 31 -10.35 6.79 -5.44
CA ASN A 31 -10.69 8.18 -5.73
C ASN A 31 -9.46 9.12 -5.64
N TYR A 32 -8.54 8.88 -4.70
CA TYR A 32 -7.29 9.65 -4.60
C TYR A 32 -6.41 9.49 -5.84
N PHE A 33 -6.29 8.27 -6.35
CA PHE A 33 -5.48 7.98 -7.55
C PHE A 33 -6.19 8.28 -8.87
N ASN A 34 -7.49 8.57 -8.84
CA ASN A 34 -8.28 8.88 -10.03
C ASN A 34 -7.76 10.15 -10.74
N GLY A 35 -7.23 9.96 -11.95
CA GLY A 35 -6.61 11.04 -12.73
C GLY A 35 -5.14 11.31 -12.39
N SER A 36 -4.52 10.48 -11.55
CA SER A 36 -3.07 10.48 -11.32
C SER A 36 -2.34 9.56 -12.32
N ASP A 37 -1.00 9.68 -12.38
CA ASP A 37 -0.16 8.78 -13.20
C ASP A 37 0.02 7.39 -12.54
N ILE A 38 -0.32 7.25 -11.26
CA ILE A 38 -0.28 5.99 -10.51
C ILE A 38 -1.66 5.34 -10.56
N THR A 39 -1.71 4.04 -10.84
CA THR A 39 -2.94 3.24 -10.83
C THR A 39 -3.02 2.40 -9.55
N LEU A 40 -4.17 2.40 -8.89
CA LEU A 40 -4.52 1.38 -7.91
C LEU A 40 -4.99 0.13 -8.67
N GLU A 41 -4.17 -0.91 -8.73
CA GLU A 41 -4.52 -2.14 -9.44
C GLU A 41 -5.34 -3.10 -8.58
N ASN A 42 -5.07 -3.11 -7.26
CA ASN A 42 -5.79 -3.94 -6.31
C ASN A 42 -5.80 -3.28 -4.94
N CYS A 43 -6.92 -3.44 -4.23
CA CYS A 43 -7.06 -3.07 -2.83
C CYS A 43 -7.92 -4.12 -2.13
N ILE A 44 -7.50 -4.54 -0.94
CA ILE A 44 -8.23 -5.48 -0.10
C ILE A 44 -8.50 -4.79 1.22
N ALA A 45 -9.77 -4.78 1.62
CA ALA A 45 -10.21 -4.29 2.92
C ALA A 45 -10.61 -5.44 3.86
N ASP A 46 -10.58 -5.17 5.16
CA ASP A 46 -11.13 -6.06 6.18
C ASP A 46 -12.66 -5.97 6.27
N GLU A 47 -13.25 -6.68 7.23
CA GLU A 47 -14.71 -6.67 7.47
C GLU A 47 -15.26 -5.31 7.94
N ASN A 48 -14.39 -4.37 8.33
CA ASN A 48 -14.73 -3.02 8.77
C ASN A 48 -14.44 -1.96 7.68
N GLY A 49 -14.12 -2.38 6.45
CA GLY A 49 -13.80 -1.46 5.35
C GLY A 49 -12.44 -0.77 5.51
N LYS A 50 -11.52 -1.36 6.28
CA LYS A 50 -10.17 -0.83 6.48
C LYS A 50 -9.17 -1.49 5.54
N ALA A 51 -8.36 -0.70 4.86
CA ALA A 51 -7.43 -1.21 3.85
C ALA A 51 -6.29 -2.01 4.49
N ILE A 52 -6.19 -3.31 4.17
CA ILE A 52 -5.15 -4.22 4.66
C ILE A 52 -4.06 -4.50 3.64
N SER A 53 -4.34 -4.34 2.34
CA SER A 53 -3.40 -4.58 1.25
C SER A 53 -3.64 -3.62 0.09
N LEU A 54 -2.56 -3.08 -0.48
CA LEU A 54 -2.59 -2.19 -1.64
C LEU A 54 -1.59 -2.59 -2.71
N GLU A 55 -2.00 -2.51 -3.97
CA GLU A 55 -1.14 -2.66 -5.14
C GLU A 55 -1.20 -1.41 -6.02
N LEU A 56 -0.08 -0.69 -6.08
CA LEU A 56 0.10 0.52 -6.87
C LEU A 56 0.98 0.23 -8.08
N LYS A 57 0.64 0.81 -9.23
CA LYS A 57 1.38 0.56 -10.46
C LYS A 57 1.49 1.74 -11.40
N GLY A 58 2.62 1.84 -12.07
CA GLY A 58 2.90 2.88 -13.06
C GLY A 58 3.04 4.29 -12.46
N GLY A 59 3.55 5.22 -13.25
CA GLY A 59 3.67 6.61 -12.83
C GLY A 59 4.82 6.88 -11.86
N LYS A 60 4.81 8.09 -11.30
CA LYS A 60 5.89 8.59 -10.44
C LYS A 60 5.49 8.53 -8.98
N LEU A 61 6.12 7.66 -8.22
CA LEU A 61 6.02 7.62 -6.76
C LEU A 61 6.78 8.82 -6.16
N ILE A 62 6.05 9.60 -5.37
CA ILE A 62 6.55 10.78 -4.63
C ILE A 62 6.24 10.61 -3.14
N GLN A 63 6.87 11.43 -2.29
CA GLN A 63 6.70 11.31 -0.83
C GLN A 63 5.24 11.49 -0.41
N ASP A 64 4.50 12.43 -1.02
CA ASP A 64 3.07 12.66 -0.70
C ASP A 64 2.21 11.40 -0.88
N VAL A 65 2.54 10.53 -1.85
CA VAL A 65 1.83 9.25 -2.05
C VAL A 65 2.16 8.27 -0.93
N ILE A 66 3.41 8.23 -0.49
CA ILE A 66 3.82 7.38 0.64
C ILE A 66 3.17 7.86 1.95
N ASP A 67 3.11 9.17 2.16
CA ASP A 67 2.52 9.76 3.34
C ASP A 67 0.99 9.54 3.35
N GLU A 68 0.31 9.71 2.21
CA GLU A 68 -1.11 9.38 2.05
C GLU A 68 -1.39 7.92 2.44
N ILE A 69 -0.66 6.96 1.85
CA ILE A 69 -0.92 5.53 2.15
C ILE A 69 -0.44 5.13 3.55
N SER A 70 0.35 5.95 4.22
CA SER A 70 0.80 5.67 5.59
C SER A 70 -0.27 5.94 6.65
N ASP A 71 -1.29 6.74 6.32
CA ASP A 71 -2.38 7.08 7.23
C ASP A 71 -3.36 5.91 7.47
N TYR A 72 -3.32 4.88 6.62
CA TYR A 72 -4.16 3.68 6.76
C TYR A 72 -3.64 2.76 7.87
N SER A 73 -4.31 2.80 9.02
CA SER A 73 -3.81 2.25 10.29
C SER A 73 -3.64 0.73 10.34
N VAL A 74 -4.28 -0.01 9.43
CA VAL A 74 -4.21 -1.48 9.39
C VAL A 74 -3.57 -2.01 8.10
N LEU A 75 -2.98 -1.13 7.30
CA LEU A 75 -2.33 -1.51 6.06
C LEU A 75 -1.08 -2.35 6.35
N GLU A 76 -1.17 -3.66 6.09
CA GLU A 76 -0.09 -4.61 6.40
C GLU A 76 0.76 -4.94 5.17
N THR A 77 0.19 -4.82 3.96
CA THR A 77 0.83 -5.25 2.72
C THR A 77 0.82 -4.17 1.64
N ILE A 78 1.98 -3.91 1.04
CA ILE A 78 2.12 -2.98 -0.09
C ILE A 78 2.88 -3.64 -1.23
N TYR A 79 2.32 -3.53 -2.44
CA TYR A 79 2.93 -3.89 -3.70
C TYR A 79 3.16 -2.64 -4.56
N LEU A 80 4.41 -2.41 -4.95
CA LEU A 80 4.83 -1.29 -5.80
C LEU A 80 5.33 -1.84 -7.15
N ASN A 81 4.54 -1.66 -8.20
CA ASN A 81 4.76 -2.30 -9.49
C ASN A 81 5.08 -1.28 -10.59
N LYS A 82 6.28 -1.33 -11.18
CA LYS A 82 6.70 -0.45 -12.30
C LYS A 82 6.52 1.03 -11.99
N LEU A 83 6.92 1.44 -10.78
CA LEU A 83 6.88 2.84 -10.34
C LEU A 83 8.23 3.51 -10.58
N ASP A 84 8.20 4.72 -11.12
CA ASP A 84 9.36 5.60 -11.16
C ASP A 84 9.48 6.35 -9.83
N TYR A 85 10.67 6.39 -9.24
CA TYR A 85 10.91 7.13 -8.00
C TYR A 85 12.30 7.75 -7.96
N THR A 86 12.47 8.73 -7.07
CA THR A 86 13.73 9.46 -6.85
C THR A 86 14.35 9.07 -5.51
N GLU A 87 15.61 9.46 -5.30
CA GLU A 87 16.32 9.24 -4.02
C GLU A 87 15.73 10.04 -2.85
N GLU A 88 14.79 10.97 -3.11
CA GLU A 88 14.13 11.78 -2.08
C GLU A 88 12.96 11.03 -1.42
N VAL A 89 12.44 9.98 -2.06
CA VAL A 89 11.33 9.18 -1.52
C VAL A 89 11.84 8.28 -0.41
N THR A 90 11.19 8.35 0.74
CA THR A 90 11.49 7.52 1.91
C THR A 90 10.25 6.75 2.35
N LEU A 91 10.45 5.53 2.84
CA LEU A 91 9.39 4.59 3.22
C LEU A 91 9.13 4.60 4.74
N LYS A 92 9.72 5.52 5.49
CA LYS A 92 9.75 5.52 6.96
C LYS A 92 8.37 5.65 7.61
N SER A 93 7.44 6.32 6.94
CA SER A 93 6.08 6.56 7.44
C SER A 93 5.21 5.31 7.41
N LEU A 94 5.58 4.26 6.68
CA LEU A 94 4.80 3.02 6.51
C LEU A 94 4.79 2.10 7.75
N THR A 95 4.55 2.64 8.94
CA THR A 95 4.79 1.99 10.24
C THR A 95 3.90 0.79 10.55
N ASN A 96 2.85 0.54 9.77
CA ASN A 96 1.96 -0.62 9.94
C ASN A 96 2.29 -1.77 8.96
N VAL A 97 3.13 -1.49 7.95
CA VAL A 97 3.44 -2.45 6.89
C VAL A 97 4.36 -3.55 7.43
N LYS A 98 3.98 -4.79 7.15
CA LYS A 98 4.71 -6.02 7.45
C LYS A 98 5.25 -6.69 6.18
N PHE A 99 4.54 -6.59 5.07
CA PHE A 99 4.91 -7.20 3.79
C PHE A 99 5.10 -6.12 2.73
N PHE A 100 6.34 -5.97 2.27
CA PHE A 100 6.68 -5.01 1.23
C PHE A 100 7.18 -5.72 -0.02
N VAL A 101 6.55 -5.42 -1.16
CA VAL A 101 6.91 -5.96 -2.46
C VAL A 101 7.18 -4.81 -3.41
N ILE A 102 8.32 -4.84 -4.09
CA ILE A 102 8.61 -3.94 -5.20
C ILE A 102 9.03 -4.74 -6.43
N ASN A 103 8.40 -4.44 -7.55
CA ASN A 103 8.62 -5.16 -8.80
C ASN A 103 8.73 -4.19 -9.99
N ASP A 104 9.81 -4.28 -10.74
CA ASP A 104 9.99 -3.49 -11.97
C ASP A 104 10.39 -4.42 -13.12
N VAL A 105 9.41 -5.15 -13.67
CA VAL A 105 9.67 -6.19 -14.68
C VAL A 105 10.35 -5.60 -15.91
N ILE A 106 11.66 -5.86 -16.06
CA ILE A 106 12.43 -5.56 -17.26
C ILE A 106 11.93 -6.44 -18.41
N ASN A 107 11.52 -5.82 -19.52
CA ASN A 107 11.26 -6.53 -20.76
C ASN A 107 12.59 -6.74 -21.51
N ALA A 108 12.98 -8.00 -21.74
CA ALA A 108 14.26 -8.40 -22.35
C ALA A 108 14.54 -7.80 -23.74
N ILE A 109 13.51 -7.31 -24.43
CA ILE A 109 13.60 -6.84 -25.83
C ILE A 109 14.06 -5.37 -25.91
N ASN A 110 13.88 -4.57 -24.85
CA ASN A 110 14.18 -3.14 -24.88
C ASN A 110 14.90 -2.72 -23.59
N ILE A 111 16.17 -3.14 -23.49
CA ILE A 111 17.02 -2.85 -22.34
C ILE A 111 17.51 -1.40 -22.43
N SER A 112 16.64 -0.41 -22.22
CA SER A 112 17.14 0.87 -21.72
C SER A 112 17.55 0.66 -20.27
N ILE A 113 18.80 0.23 -20.05
CA ILE A 113 19.40 -0.09 -18.74
C ILE A 113 19.22 1.06 -17.72
N ARG A 114 19.02 2.30 -18.20
CA ARG A 114 18.83 3.47 -17.34
C ARG A 114 17.48 3.36 -16.62
N ASN A 115 17.57 3.26 -15.29
CA ASN A 115 16.50 3.31 -14.28
C ASN A 115 16.04 1.98 -13.66
N ASN A 116 16.46 0.82 -14.17
CA ASN A 116 16.01 -0.48 -13.62
C ASN A 116 16.82 -0.95 -12.40
N TYR A 117 17.38 -0.02 -11.63
CA TYR A 117 18.11 -0.32 -10.40
C TYR A 117 17.34 0.28 -9.23
N LEU A 118 17.30 -0.43 -8.11
CA LEU A 118 16.85 0.17 -6.87
C LEU A 118 17.70 1.42 -6.57
N LYS A 119 17.03 2.56 -6.41
CA LYS A 119 17.68 3.83 -6.07
C LYS A 119 18.27 3.76 -4.67
N LYS A 120 19.32 4.54 -4.44
CA LYS A 120 20.05 4.52 -3.19
C LYS A 120 19.13 4.89 -2.02
N ASN A 121 19.32 4.22 -0.88
CA ASN A 121 18.62 4.36 0.39
C ASN A 121 17.12 4.03 0.36
N PHE A 122 16.56 3.59 -0.76
CA PHE A 122 15.11 3.40 -0.85
C PHE A 122 14.64 2.29 0.10
N ILE A 123 15.22 1.09 0.00
CA ILE A 123 14.87 -0.05 0.86
C ILE A 123 15.33 0.16 2.30
N ASN A 124 16.47 0.85 2.51
CA ASN A 124 16.99 1.15 3.84
C ASN A 124 16.13 2.14 4.65
N THR A 125 15.12 2.74 4.03
CA THR A 125 14.16 3.61 4.74
C THR A 125 12.91 2.88 5.20
N LEU A 126 12.77 1.58 4.89
CA LEU A 126 11.67 0.78 5.40
C LEU A 126 11.66 0.76 6.94
N PRO A 127 10.48 0.83 7.56
CA PRO A 127 10.37 0.81 9.02
C PRO A 127 10.65 -0.59 9.55
N SER A 128 11.03 -0.67 10.83
CA SER A 128 11.37 -1.92 11.51
C SER A 128 10.21 -2.91 11.69
N THR A 129 8.99 -2.51 11.28
CA THR A 129 7.78 -3.34 11.29
C THR A 129 7.68 -4.26 10.08
N VAL A 130 8.42 -3.97 9.01
CA VAL A 130 8.42 -4.78 7.79
C VAL A 130 9.15 -6.08 8.09
N GLU A 131 8.44 -7.21 7.98
CA GLU A 131 8.90 -8.59 8.24
C GLU A 131 9.22 -9.37 6.95
N LYS A 132 8.80 -8.88 5.78
CA LYS A 132 9.11 -9.53 4.51
C LYS A 132 9.35 -8.47 3.45
N ILE A 133 10.45 -8.64 2.73
CA ILE A 133 10.81 -7.81 1.57
C ILE A 133 10.94 -8.72 0.37
N GLU A 134 10.20 -8.40 -0.68
CA GLU A 134 10.31 -9.04 -1.98
C GLU A 134 10.72 -8.02 -3.04
N ILE A 135 11.83 -8.29 -3.71
CA ILE A 135 12.37 -7.45 -4.78
C ILE A 135 12.45 -8.30 -6.04
N ALA A 136 11.74 -7.88 -7.08
CA ALA A 136 11.68 -8.59 -8.35
C ALA A 136 11.84 -7.62 -9.54
N GLY A 137 12.27 -8.14 -10.68
CA GLY A 137 12.36 -7.36 -11.92
C GLY A 137 13.54 -6.38 -12.00
N PHE A 138 14.21 -6.01 -10.91
CA PHE A 138 15.36 -5.09 -10.95
C PHE A 138 16.68 -5.75 -11.40
N LEU A 139 17.55 -4.94 -12.02
CA LEU A 139 18.99 -5.24 -12.05
C LEU A 139 19.57 -4.95 -10.66
N ILE A 140 20.18 -5.94 -10.03
CA ILE A 140 20.84 -5.75 -8.74
C ILE A 140 22.26 -5.24 -8.97
N ASN A 141 22.56 -4.07 -8.41
CA ASN A 141 23.93 -3.51 -8.38
C ASN A 141 24.54 -3.60 -6.97
N GLN A 142 25.83 -3.28 -6.87
CA GLN A 142 26.56 -3.34 -5.60
C GLN A 142 25.96 -2.42 -4.52
N ASN A 143 25.35 -1.29 -4.88
CA ASN A 143 24.70 -0.41 -3.90
C ASN A 143 23.48 -1.09 -3.30
N THR A 144 22.64 -1.74 -4.12
CA THR A 144 21.50 -2.53 -3.66
C THR A 144 21.93 -3.64 -2.70
N LEU A 145 23.02 -4.36 -3.03
CA LEU A 145 23.58 -5.39 -2.16
C LEU A 145 24.11 -4.81 -0.84
N ASN A 146 24.79 -3.67 -0.90
CA ASN A 146 25.31 -2.99 0.29
C ASN A 146 24.18 -2.49 1.19
N GLU A 147 23.08 -2.02 0.60
CA GLU A 147 21.91 -1.58 1.35
C GLU A 147 21.24 -2.73 2.09
N LEU A 148 20.93 -3.80 1.36
CA LEU A 148 20.41 -5.04 1.95
C LEU A 148 21.36 -5.61 3.02
N GLY A 149 22.67 -5.54 2.80
CA GLY A 149 23.67 -5.97 3.78
C GLY A 149 23.86 -5.03 4.99
N ASN A 150 23.43 -3.77 4.87
CA ASN A 150 23.45 -2.77 5.95
C ASN A 150 22.14 -2.77 6.76
N MET A 151 21.06 -3.37 6.25
CA MET A 151 19.92 -3.74 7.08
C MET A 151 20.44 -4.68 8.15
N THR A 152 20.30 -4.30 9.41
CA THR A 152 20.97 -4.99 10.52
C THR A 152 20.52 -6.45 10.61
N LEU A 153 21.40 -7.34 11.08
CA LEU A 153 21.08 -8.75 11.30
C LEU A 153 19.80 -8.96 12.12
N ASN A 154 19.45 -8.04 13.03
CA ASN A 154 18.18 -8.09 13.79
C ASN A 154 16.95 -7.72 12.95
N GLU A 155 17.09 -6.85 11.96
CA GLU A 155 16.05 -6.55 10.97
C GLU A 155 15.91 -7.76 10.02
N MET A 156 17.00 -8.37 9.56
CA MET A 156 16.94 -9.57 8.72
C MET A 156 16.47 -10.84 9.45
N TYR A 157 16.68 -10.98 10.77
CA TYR A 157 16.20 -12.15 11.55
C TYR A 157 14.73 -12.05 11.95
N LYS A 158 14.20 -10.85 12.16
CA LYS A 158 12.74 -10.64 12.27
C LYS A 158 12.07 -10.79 10.92
N ASN A 159 12.79 -10.45 9.85
CA ASN A 159 12.29 -10.55 8.50
C ASN A 159 12.43 -11.99 8.02
N ASN A 160 11.51 -12.86 8.44
CA ASN A 160 11.61 -14.31 8.30
C ASN A 160 11.97 -14.78 6.87
N ILE A 161 11.76 -13.96 5.82
CA ILE A 161 12.26 -14.21 4.46
C ILE A 161 12.54 -12.88 3.74
N ILE A 162 13.79 -12.62 3.32
CA ILE A 162 14.05 -11.71 2.20
C ILE A 162 14.10 -12.56 0.93
N THR A 163 13.10 -12.44 0.07
CA THR A 163 13.09 -13.12 -1.23
C THR A 163 13.55 -12.14 -2.30
N ILE A 164 14.76 -12.34 -2.82
CA ILE A 164 15.25 -11.62 -3.98
C ILE A 164 15.06 -12.52 -5.19
N THR A 165 14.05 -12.22 -6.01
CA THR A 165 13.82 -12.95 -7.25
C THR A 165 14.60 -12.25 -8.35
N LEU A 166 15.82 -12.75 -8.59
CA LEU A 166 16.67 -12.30 -9.68
C LEU A 166 16.16 -12.91 -10.99
N ASN A 167 15.58 -12.07 -11.84
CA ASN A 167 15.40 -12.46 -13.24
C ASN A 167 16.77 -12.37 -13.93
N TYR A 168 17.38 -13.53 -14.19
CA TYR A 168 18.55 -13.60 -15.05
C TYR A 168 18.14 -13.16 -16.46
N ILE A 169 18.78 -12.09 -16.95
CA ILE A 169 18.77 -11.70 -18.38
C ILE A 169 19.96 -12.38 -19.05
#